data_AF-A0A7C0XRF6-F1
#
_entry.id   AF-A0A7C0XRF6-F1
#
_cell.length_a   1.000
_cell.length_b   1.000
_cell.length_c   1.000
_cell.angle_alpha   90.00
_cell.angle_beta   90.00
_cell.angle_gamma   90.00
#
_symmetry.space_group_name_H-M   'P 1'
#
loop_
_entity.id
_entity.type
_entity.pdbx_description
1 polymer ?
#
loop_
_entity_poly.entity_id
_entity_poly.type
_entity_poly.pdbx_seq_one_letter_code
_entity_poly.pdbx_strand_id
1 'polypeptide(L)'
;YIGDSIIGENCNFGAGTKVANLKLNESHVKVEIKNKLVSTGRRKFGCVMGDNVKTGINVSIMPGRAIYPNVYIDAGSVVRNTIYGEGY
;
A
#
# COMPACT_ATOMS: atom_id res chain seq x y z
N TYR A 1 8.19 2.09 8.80
CA TYR A 1 7.29 1.15 9.52
C TYR A 1 6.48 0.40 8.49
N ILE A 2 6.44 -0.93 8.58
CA ILE A 2 5.66 -1.80 7.71
C ILE A 2 5.01 -2.83 8.64
N GLY A 3 3.67 -2.91 8.65
CA GLY A 3 2.93 -3.80 9.55
C GLY A 3 1.65 -4.29 8.88
N ASP A 4 1.31 -5.56 9.13
CA ASP A 4 0.13 -6.24 8.55
C ASP A 4 0.05 -6.12 7.01
N SER A 5 1.20 -6.17 6.32
CA SER A 5 1.31 -6.01 4.87
C SER A 5 1.77 -7.28 4.17
N ILE A 6 1.46 -7.39 2.89
CA ILE A 6 2.01 -8.36 1.96
C ILE A 6 2.94 -7.59 1.01
N ILE A 7 4.22 -7.98 0.97
CA ILE A 7 5.24 -7.33 0.16
C ILE A 7 5.84 -8.35 -0.81
N GLY A 8 5.83 -8.02 -2.09
CA GLY A 8 6.43 -8.80 -3.16
C GLY A 8 7.97 -8.77 -3.14
N GLU A 9 8.57 -9.49 -4.07
CA GLU A 9 10.03 -9.56 -4.18
C GLU A 9 10.63 -8.27 -4.77
N ASN A 10 11.93 -8.07 -4.51
CA ASN A 10 12.73 -6.97 -5.08
C ASN A 10 12.15 -5.55 -4.84
N CYS A 11 11.32 -5.38 -3.81
CA CYS A 11 10.82 -4.07 -3.41
C CYS A 11 11.91 -3.24 -2.72
N ASN A 12 11.89 -1.93 -2.94
CA ASN A 12 12.76 -0.98 -2.25
C ASN A 12 11.94 0.09 -1.53
N PHE A 13 12.22 0.26 -0.24
CA PHE A 13 11.59 1.29 0.58
C PHE A 13 12.56 2.44 0.79
N GLY A 14 12.29 3.58 0.14
CA GLY A 14 13.02 4.81 0.42
C GLY A 14 12.94 5.18 1.91
N ALA A 15 14.02 5.76 2.44
CA ALA A 15 14.13 6.11 3.85
C ALA A 15 12.90 6.90 4.33
N GLY A 16 12.37 6.52 5.49
CA GLY A 16 11.19 7.16 6.06
C GLY A 16 9.85 6.69 5.47
N THR A 17 9.84 5.72 4.54
CA THR A 17 8.59 5.12 4.05
C THR A 17 7.82 4.45 5.19
N LYS A 18 6.51 4.72 5.25
CA LYS A 18 5.61 4.23 6.29
C LYS A 18 4.33 3.67 5.68
N VAL A 19 3.92 2.49 6.14
CA VAL A 19 2.61 1.89 5.84
C VAL A 19 1.74 2.01 7.08
N ALA A 20 0.65 2.76 6.98
CA ALA A 20 -0.38 2.77 8.02
C ALA A 20 -1.20 1.48 7.94
N ASN A 21 -1.46 0.84 9.07
CA ASN A 21 -2.25 -0.38 9.15
C ASN A 21 -3.56 -0.21 9.94
N LEU A 22 -3.81 0.95 10.57
CA LEU A 22 -5.02 1.22 11.34
C LEU A 22 -5.72 2.46 10.78
N LYS A 23 -7.04 2.37 10.55
CA LYS A 23 -7.85 3.54 10.24
C LYS A 23 -8.14 4.32 11.51
N LEU A 24 -8.13 5.65 11.42
CA LEU A 24 -8.38 6.53 12.58
C LEU A 24 -9.77 6.33 13.20
N ASN A 25 -10.74 5.87 12.42
CA ASN A 25 -12.09 5.56 12.90
C ASN A 25 -12.26 4.11 13.36
N GLU A 26 -11.15 3.34 13.45
CA GLU A 26 -11.11 1.93 13.88
C GLU A 26 -11.98 0.93 13.11
N SER A 27 -12.63 1.36 12.03
CA SER A 27 -13.40 0.48 11.16
C SER A 27 -12.51 -0.54 10.45
N HIS A 28 -13.10 -1.65 10.00
CA HIS A 28 -12.38 -2.65 9.21
C HIS A 28 -11.74 -2.02 7.97
N VAL A 29 -10.48 -2.39 7.72
CA VAL A 29 -9.72 -1.96 6.54
C VAL A 29 -10.31 -2.62 5.31
N LYS A 30 -10.46 -1.84 4.22
CA LYS A 30 -10.93 -2.32 2.93
C LYS A 30 -9.81 -2.28 1.91
N VAL A 31 -9.73 -3.31 1.07
CA VAL A 31 -8.82 -3.42 -0.07
C VAL A 31 -9.61 -3.35 -1.37
N GLU A 32 -8.99 -2.88 -2.43
CA GLU A 32 -9.62 -2.85 -3.76
C GLU A 32 -9.39 -4.19 -4.47
N ILE A 33 -10.48 -4.82 -4.90
CA ILE A 33 -10.49 -6.07 -5.67
C ILE A 33 -11.45 -5.84 -6.84
N LYS A 34 -10.94 -5.93 -8.07
CA LYS A 34 -11.74 -5.72 -9.30
C LYS A 34 -12.57 -4.43 -9.23
N ASN A 35 -11.92 -3.30 -8.94
CA ASN A 35 -12.52 -1.96 -8.82
C ASN A 35 -13.61 -1.83 -7.73
N LYS A 36 -13.65 -2.75 -6.76
CA LYS A 36 -14.58 -2.72 -5.63
C LYS A 36 -13.82 -2.76 -4.32
N LEU A 37 -14.23 -1.91 -3.36
CA LEU A 37 -13.70 -1.96 -2.01
C LEU A 37 -14.32 -3.10 -1.22
N VAL A 38 -13.52 -4.12 -0.93
CA VAL A 38 -13.90 -5.31 -0.18
C VAL A 38 -13.31 -5.22 1.22
N SER A 39 -14.12 -5.52 2.23
CA SER A 39 -13.65 -5.59 3.62
C SER A 39 -12.65 -6.73 3.78
N THR A 40 -11.54 -6.47 4.46
CA THR A 40 -10.59 -7.51 4.86
C THR A 40 -11.08 -8.31 6.07
N GLY A 41 -12.13 -7.84 6.75
CA GLY A 41 -12.55 -8.36 8.06
C GLY A 41 -11.60 -8.00 9.21
N ARG A 42 -10.51 -7.25 8.94
CA ARG A 42 -9.49 -6.90 9.93
C ARG A 42 -9.58 -5.45 10.35
N ARG A 43 -9.43 -5.18 11.65
CA ARG A 43 -9.21 -3.83 12.17
C ARG A 43 -7.84 -3.28 11.76
N LYS A 44 -6.82 -4.14 11.64
CA LYS A 44 -5.47 -3.80 11.19
C LYS A 44 -5.08 -4.52 9.90
N PHE A 45 -4.73 -3.75 8.88
CA PHE A 45 -4.18 -4.25 7.61
C PHE A 45 -3.44 -3.10 6.90
N GLY A 46 -2.20 -3.36 6.51
CA GLY A 46 -1.30 -2.42 5.85
C GLY A 46 -1.57 -2.32 4.35
N CYS A 47 -0.64 -2.80 3.53
CA CYS A 47 -0.78 -2.76 2.08
C CYS A 47 -0.55 -4.13 1.43
N VAL A 48 -0.93 -4.23 0.16
CA VAL A 48 -0.46 -5.27 -0.76
C VAL A 48 0.45 -4.59 -1.77
N MET A 49 1.72 -4.92 -1.77
CA MET A 49 2.72 -4.36 -2.68
C MET A 49 3.23 -5.48 -3.58
N GLY A 50 3.07 -5.31 -4.90
CA GLY A 50 3.58 -6.24 -5.91
C GLY A 50 5.10 -6.13 -6.08
N ASP A 51 5.64 -7.01 -6.90
CA ASP A 51 7.10 -7.15 -7.08
C ASP A 51 7.73 -5.91 -7.75
N ASN A 52 9.01 -5.69 -7.48
CA ASN A 52 9.82 -4.61 -8.05
C ASN A 52 9.30 -3.18 -7.78
N VAL A 53 8.42 -2.99 -6.79
CA VAL A 53 7.95 -1.66 -6.41
C VAL A 53 9.05 -0.88 -5.69
N LYS A 54 9.23 0.39 -6.04
CA LYS A 54 10.21 1.26 -5.37
C LYS A 54 9.55 2.53 -4.88
N THR A 55 9.70 2.83 -3.60
CA THR A 55 9.24 4.09 -3.02
C THR A 55 10.39 5.07 -2.87
N GLY A 56 10.15 6.34 -3.17
CA GLY A 56 11.02 7.43 -2.77
C GLY A 56 11.04 7.62 -1.25
N ILE A 57 11.90 8.52 -0.78
CA ILE A 57 11.97 8.85 0.65
C ILE A 57 10.64 9.43 1.14
N ASN A 58 10.30 9.18 2.41
CA ASN A 58 9.12 9.74 3.08
C ASN A 58 7.75 9.45 2.43
N VAL A 59 7.64 8.38 1.65
CA VAL A 59 6.33 7.93 1.15
C VAL A 59 5.44 7.43 2.28
N SER A 60 4.16 7.80 2.27
CA SER A 60 3.16 7.36 3.25
C SER A 60 2.04 6.57 2.56
N ILE A 61 1.88 5.31 2.91
CA ILE A 61 0.89 4.40 2.32
C ILE A 61 -0.28 4.23 3.29
N MET A 62 -1.49 4.56 2.84
CA MET A 62 -2.70 4.42 3.65
C MET A 62 -3.12 2.95 3.85
N PRO A 63 -3.97 2.64 4.85
CA PRO A 63 -4.42 1.27 5.09
C PRO A 63 -5.20 0.70 3.89
N GLY A 64 -4.94 -0.57 3.58
CA GLY A 64 -5.62 -1.36 2.56
C GLY A 64 -5.38 -0.91 1.13
N ARG A 65 -4.23 -0.30 0.82
CA ARG A 65 -3.88 0.06 -0.56
C ARG A 65 -3.16 -1.10 -1.25
N ALA A 66 -3.51 -1.34 -2.51
CA ALA A 66 -2.76 -2.21 -3.40
C ALA A 66 -1.83 -1.36 -4.28
N ILE A 67 -0.61 -1.82 -4.49
CA ILE A 67 0.35 -1.21 -5.40
C ILE A 67 0.81 -2.33 -6.32
N TYR A 68 0.55 -2.19 -7.62
CA TYR A 68 0.86 -3.22 -8.60
C TYR A 68 2.37 -3.32 -8.86
N PRO A 69 2.83 -4.45 -9.43
CA PRO A 69 4.25 -4.65 -9.72
C PRO A 69 4.85 -3.58 -10.63
N ASN A 70 6.17 -3.39 -10.53
CA ASN A 70 6.98 -2.48 -11.37
C ASN A 70 6.59 -0.98 -11.26
N VAL A 71 5.97 -0.57 -10.16
CA VAL A 71 5.60 0.82 -9.90
C VAL A 71 6.70 1.57 -9.15
N TYR A 72 6.94 2.82 -9.55
CA TYR A 72 7.76 3.79 -8.82
C TYR A 72 6.85 4.83 -8.14
N ILE A 73 7.09 5.12 -6.88
CA ILE A 73 6.32 6.11 -6.11
C ILE A 73 7.25 7.26 -5.72
N ASP A 74 6.94 8.48 -6.15
CA ASP A 74 7.77 9.66 -5.90
C ASP A 74 7.92 9.98 -4.41
N ALA A 75 9.05 10.59 -4.07
CA ALA A 75 9.37 10.99 -2.70
C ALA A 75 8.28 11.90 -2.10
N GLY A 76 7.93 11.66 -0.84
CA GLY A 76 6.91 12.43 -0.10
C GLY A 76 5.46 12.12 -0.49
N SER A 77 5.21 11.24 -1.47
CA SER A 77 3.86 10.89 -1.90
C SER A 77 3.02 10.27 -0.79
N VAL A 78 1.71 10.57 -0.81
CA VAL A 78 0.72 9.93 0.06
C VAL A 78 -0.21 9.06 -0.78
N VAL A 79 -0.05 7.73 -0.67
CA VAL A 79 -0.82 6.75 -1.44
C VAL A 79 -2.18 6.54 -0.79
N ARG A 80 -3.22 7.16 -1.36
CA ARG A 80 -4.62 7.07 -0.89
C ARG A 80 -5.50 6.11 -1.71
N ASN A 81 -5.08 5.78 -2.93
CA ASN A 81 -5.78 4.90 -3.85
C ASN A 81 -4.88 3.75 -4.26
N THR A 82 -5.47 2.72 -4.87
CA THR A 82 -4.71 1.67 -5.55
C THR A 82 -3.87 2.29 -6.65
N ILE A 83 -2.60 1.89 -6.76
CA ILE A 83 -1.72 2.31 -7.83
C ILE A 83 -1.58 1.15 -8.81
N TYR A 84 -2.04 1.39 -10.03
CA TYR A 84 -1.95 0.45 -11.14
C TYR A 84 -0.58 0.56 -11.81
N GLY A 85 -0.02 -0.58 -12.21
CA GLY A 85 1.15 -0.64 -13.07
C GLY A 85 0.72 -0.59 -14.53
N GLU A 86 1.67 -0.39 -15.44
CA GLU A 86 1.35 -0.44 -16.87
C GLU A 86 0.72 -1.78 -17.25
N GLY A 87 -0.45 -1.75 -17.90
CA GLY A 87 -1.17 -2.92 -18.39
C GLY A 87 -2.26 -3.50 -17.50
N TYR A 88 -2.68 -2.83 -16.42
CA TYR A 88 -3.73 -3.29 -15.47
C TYR A 88 -4.86 -2.29 -15.24
#